data_AF-A0A4R3IU68-F1
#
_entry.id   AF-A0A4R3IU68-F1
#
_cell.length_a   1.000
_cell.length_b   1.000
_cell.length_c   1.000
_cell.angle_alpha   90.00
_cell.angle_beta   90.00
_cell.angle_gamma   90.00
#
_symmetry.space_group_name_H-M   'P 1'
#
loop_
_entity.id
_entity.type
_entity.pdbx_description
1 polymer ?
#
loop_
_entity_poly.entity_id
_entity_poly.type
_entity_poly.pdbx_seq_one_letter_code
_entity_poly.pdbx_strand_id
1 'polypeptide(L)'
;MSVSRIVAAVFSAALLCSSVGNAQPLSDEVLRQALHQAAKTGHEPLSYGAARGALEIIHRDPDHLGNILLFYTGRSQDVDKWVSSDSQDGWNREHLWPQSRGMRSHPMKGDLHNLRPTDASVNQRRGNLNFDNGGSAEGEAPDTFLDADSFEPRDDVKGDVARALFYVDVRYDGDDAEPDLELVDASTPTGGHTLGDLCTLLEWHLADPISAEEHAQNDAVEGFQGNRNPFIDTPEQAVALYGASCGVPGDGNDGDGENTSLTIATWNIANLHHESGVALRDGAAARDDIDYDRLAAFAQSRAWDIVALQEVGSPQAVRRIFPEDQYHLVISDRYIPGAENRPAEERDIYTAIVFAKSAFATIPETHGFAALSIDHVGFDRDGTASTRPTRAAIITEVSINGEMVKIMGVHLKSACHGWSLDPVTDQSPVDRHPFTSRFDCRTLAAQRAILESWIEQQAAMGTTTLVLGDFNRRLNATDDTSQPNDDFWRDLNDGAPSGLTLEKGPGGIDTVCWPNHSNRFEDHIDFVVYDSGLADLAALGGPQKVSMGFEGDPRYAAQDRQRMSDHCPVEMKMQWE
;
A
#
# COMPACT_ATOMS: atom_id res chain seq x y z
N MET A 1 22.93 13.05 24.86
CA MET A 1 22.55 14.47 25.02
C MET A 1 21.99 14.93 23.69
N SER A 2 20.67 15.11 23.69
CA SER A 2 19.74 15.66 22.68
C SER A 2 19.82 15.24 21.21
N VAL A 3 18.81 14.44 20.83
CA VAL A 3 18.27 14.15 19.50
C VAL A 3 17.59 15.39 18.86
N SER A 4 17.50 16.53 19.56
CA SER A 4 16.83 17.76 19.07
C SER A 4 17.64 18.66 18.11
N ARG A 5 18.60 18.14 17.33
CA ARG A 5 19.35 18.99 16.37
C ARG A 5 19.25 18.59 14.90
N ILE A 6 18.68 17.44 14.56
CA ILE A 6 18.64 16.96 13.17
C ILE A 6 17.31 17.31 12.47
N VAL A 7 16.17 17.32 13.18
CA VAL A 7 14.88 17.80 12.64
C VAL A 7 14.92 19.31 12.28
N ALA A 8 15.85 20.08 12.88
CA ALA A 8 15.92 21.53 12.67
C ALA A 8 16.56 21.95 11.34
N ALA A 9 17.30 21.08 10.65
CA ALA A 9 17.98 21.46 9.40
C ALA A 9 17.06 21.33 8.17
N VAL A 10 16.21 20.30 8.11
CA VAL A 10 15.21 20.14 7.04
C VAL A 10 14.03 21.12 7.23
N PHE A 11 13.66 21.43 8.48
CA PHE A 11 12.63 22.46 8.74
C PHE A 11 13.08 23.91 8.56
N SER A 12 14.39 24.21 8.49
CA SER A 12 14.86 25.60 8.41
C SER A 12 14.81 26.22 7.01
N ALA A 13 14.64 25.42 5.95
CA ALA A 13 14.37 25.96 4.61
C ALA A 13 12.88 26.34 4.44
N ALA A 14 11.96 25.62 5.11
CA ALA A 14 10.54 25.94 5.13
C ALA A 14 10.21 27.17 6.03
N LEU A 15 11.08 27.53 6.98
CA LEU A 15 10.83 28.61 7.95
C LEU A 15 11.34 30.01 7.58
N LEU A 16 11.64 30.29 6.30
CA LEU A 16 11.93 31.65 5.82
C LEU A 16 10.87 32.22 4.85
N CYS A 17 9.75 31.52 4.64
CA CYS A 17 8.55 32.10 4.01
C CYS A 17 7.31 31.86 4.87
N SER A 18 7.31 32.41 6.08
CA SER A 18 6.09 32.55 6.90
C SER A 18 5.90 34.01 7.31
N SER A 19 5.94 34.88 6.31
CA SER A 19 5.26 36.18 6.37
C SER A 19 5.00 36.60 4.92
N VAL A 20 3.72 36.72 4.57
CA VAL A 20 3.13 36.91 3.23
C VAL A 20 2.75 35.57 2.59
N GLY A 21 1.44 35.37 2.37
CA GLY A 21 0.85 34.16 1.80
C GLY A 21 1.34 33.86 0.38
N ASN A 22 1.20 32.59 0.02
CA ASN A 22 1.75 31.84 -1.13
C ASN A 22 2.99 31.02 -0.73
N ALA A 23 2.76 29.79 -0.25
CA ALA A 23 3.77 28.75 -0.40
C ALA A 23 3.82 28.41 -1.89
N GLN A 24 4.85 28.87 -2.59
CA GLN A 24 5.12 28.44 -3.97
C GLN A 24 5.73 27.03 -3.92
N PRO A 25 5.46 26.16 -4.91
CA PRO A 25 6.23 24.93 -5.07
C PRO A 25 7.72 25.27 -5.07
N LEU A 26 8.52 24.48 -4.34
CA LEU A 26 9.97 24.62 -4.37
C LEU A 26 10.40 24.41 -5.82
N SER A 27 11.09 25.39 -6.42
CA SER A 27 11.67 25.18 -7.76
C SER A 27 12.58 23.94 -7.73
N ASP A 28 12.70 23.21 -8.84
CA ASP A 28 13.52 21.99 -8.97
C ASP A 28 14.91 22.12 -8.33
N GLU A 29 15.53 23.30 -8.46
CA GLU A 29 16.80 23.66 -7.82
C GLU A 29 16.77 23.56 -6.28
N VAL A 30 15.72 24.04 -5.64
CA VAL A 30 15.58 24.02 -4.18
C VAL A 30 15.28 22.60 -3.69
N LEU A 31 14.47 21.85 -4.43
CA LEU A 31 14.23 20.43 -4.14
C LEU A 31 15.52 19.61 -4.27
N ARG A 32 16.24 19.76 -5.39
CA ARG A 32 17.55 19.12 -5.61
C ARG A 32 18.53 19.44 -4.49
N GLN A 33 18.64 20.71 -4.08
CA GLN A 33 19.50 21.11 -2.96
C GLN A 33 19.07 20.46 -1.64
N ALA A 34 17.76 20.35 -1.35
CA ALA A 34 17.27 19.70 -0.15
C ALA A 34 17.61 18.19 -0.12
N LEU A 35 17.40 17.51 -1.25
CA LEU A 35 17.75 16.10 -1.45
C LEU A 35 19.26 15.86 -1.33
N HIS A 36 20.06 16.72 -1.95
CA HIS A 36 21.51 16.71 -1.83
C HIS A 36 21.94 16.82 -0.36
N GLN A 37 21.38 17.76 0.40
CA GLN A 37 21.68 17.91 1.83
C GLN A 37 21.23 16.69 2.65
N ALA A 38 20.05 16.12 2.36
CA ALA A 38 19.57 14.91 3.03
C ALA A 38 20.48 13.70 2.77
N ALA A 39 20.87 13.48 1.52
CA ALA A 39 21.78 12.42 1.12
C ALA A 39 23.19 12.62 1.68
N LYS A 40 23.66 13.86 1.86
CA LYS A 40 25.02 14.18 2.30
C LYS A 40 25.21 14.23 3.81
N THR A 41 24.18 14.66 4.55
CA THR A 41 24.28 14.86 6.00
C THR A 41 24.63 13.57 6.72
N GLY A 42 25.70 13.61 7.53
CA GLY A 42 26.14 12.45 8.32
C GLY A 42 26.91 11.38 7.54
N HIS A 43 27.13 11.56 6.23
CA HIS A 43 27.85 10.58 5.42
C HIS A 43 29.32 10.45 5.84
N GLU A 44 29.64 9.34 6.48
CA GLU A 44 30.97 8.86 6.85
C GLU A 44 31.35 7.66 5.96
N PRO A 45 31.92 7.92 4.77
CA PRO A 45 32.17 6.91 3.75
C PRO A 45 33.13 5.81 4.22
N LEU A 46 32.77 4.56 3.92
CA LEU A 46 33.63 3.43 4.24
C LEU A 46 34.88 3.39 3.34
N SER A 47 35.97 2.84 3.87
CA SER A 47 37.06 2.40 3.01
C SER A 47 36.54 1.34 2.04
N TYR A 48 37.11 1.28 0.83
CA TYR A 48 36.68 0.27 -0.15
C TYR A 48 36.74 -1.14 0.45
N GLY A 49 37.76 -1.49 1.25
CA GLY A 49 37.81 -2.79 1.93
C GLY A 49 36.68 -3.01 2.94
N ALA A 50 36.37 -2.01 3.78
CA ALA A 50 35.30 -2.11 4.78
C ALA A 50 33.91 -2.23 4.15
N ALA A 51 33.67 -1.57 3.01
CA ALA A 51 32.41 -1.66 2.28
C ALA A 51 32.09 -3.11 1.86
N ARG A 52 33.10 -3.94 1.55
CA ARG A 52 32.86 -5.37 1.31
C ARG A 52 32.24 -6.06 2.52
N GLY A 53 32.82 -5.88 3.70
CA GLY A 53 32.34 -6.54 4.92
C GLY A 53 30.91 -6.09 5.29
N ALA A 54 30.56 -4.83 4.99
CA ALA A 54 29.20 -4.34 5.17
C ALA A 54 28.21 -5.06 4.25
N LEU A 55 28.54 -5.29 2.97
CA LEU A 55 27.66 -6.01 2.03
C LEU A 55 27.39 -7.46 2.47
N GLU A 56 28.37 -8.14 3.07
CA GLU A 56 28.22 -9.49 3.64
C GLU A 56 27.21 -9.53 4.82
N ILE A 57 26.94 -8.38 5.44
CA ILE A 57 25.96 -8.23 6.52
C ILE A 57 24.61 -7.80 5.94
N ILE A 58 24.60 -6.76 5.10
CA ILE A 58 23.39 -6.13 4.53
C ILE A 58 22.62 -7.10 3.64
N HIS A 59 23.32 -7.87 2.80
CA HIS A 59 22.69 -8.76 1.81
C HIS A 59 22.78 -10.23 2.19
N ARG A 60 22.88 -10.54 3.49
CA ARG A 60 22.93 -11.93 3.97
C ARG A 60 21.67 -12.67 3.56
N ASP A 61 21.82 -13.90 3.08
CA ASP A 61 20.68 -14.78 2.84
C ASP A 61 20.06 -15.20 4.19
N PRO A 62 18.79 -14.86 4.47
CA PRO A 62 18.13 -15.20 5.74
C PRO A 62 17.95 -16.72 5.92
N ASP A 63 17.85 -17.49 4.83
CA ASP A 63 17.67 -18.94 4.86
C ASP A 63 19.01 -19.68 4.97
N HIS A 64 20.10 -19.02 4.54
CA HIS A 64 21.44 -19.58 4.56
C HIS A 64 22.45 -18.55 5.09
N LEU A 65 22.58 -18.44 6.41
CA LEU A 65 23.38 -17.40 7.07
C LEU A 65 24.87 -17.32 6.68
N GLY A 66 25.43 -18.36 6.04
CA GLY A 66 26.79 -18.36 5.48
C GLY A 66 26.88 -17.80 4.06
N ASN A 67 25.75 -17.42 3.48
CA ASN A 67 25.62 -16.97 2.11
C ASN A 67 25.18 -15.51 2.03
N ILE A 68 25.42 -14.93 0.85
CA ILE A 68 25.02 -13.60 0.42
C ILE A 68 24.08 -13.73 -0.79
N LEU A 69 23.03 -12.93 -0.86
CA LEU A 69 22.12 -12.85 -2.00
C LEU A 69 22.73 -11.94 -3.07
N LEU A 70 22.91 -12.46 -4.28
CA LEU A 70 23.50 -11.73 -5.40
C LEU A 70 22.43 -10.94 -6.16
N PHE A 71 22.68 -9.65 -6.35
CA PHE A 71 21.69 -8.66 -6.77
C PHE A 71 21.00 -8.97 -8.11
N TYR A 72 21.77 -9.19 -9.17
CA TYR A 72 21.20 -9.48 -10.51
C TYR A 72 20.67 -10.90 -10.66
N THR A 73 21.40 -11.90 -10.16
CA THR A 73 21.03 -13.32 -10.36
C THR A 73 19.97 -13.82 -9.37
N GLY A 74 19.75 -13.12 -8.25
CA GLY A 74 19.00 -13.62 -7.09
C GLY A 74 19.64 -14.83 -6.39
N ARG A 75 20.82 -15.29 -6.83
CA ARG A 75 21.47 -16.50 -6.35
C ARG A 75 21.99 -16.32 -4.93
N SER A 76 21.67 -17.28 -4.06
CA SER A 76 22.35 -17.45 -2.78
C SER A 76 23.75 -18.00 -2.98
N GLN A 77 24.76 -17.25 -2.53
CA GLN A 77 26.16 -17.51 -2.82
C GLN A 77 26.98 -17.62 -1.53
N ASP A 78 27.81 -18.64 -1.42
CA ASP A 78 28.77 -18.78 -0.31
C ASP A 78 29.66 -17.53 -0.21
N VAL A 79 29.64 -16.89 0.96
CA VAL A 79 30.34 -15.62 1.22
C VAL A 79 31.85 -15.75 1.03
N ASP A 80 32.42 -16.94 1.25
CA ASP A 80 33.85 -17.20 1.11
C ASP A 80 34.28 -17.29 -0.37
N LYS A 81 33.35 -17.41 -1.32
CA LYS A 81 33.63 -17.37 -2.77
C LYS A 81 33.79 -15.95 -3.32
N TRP A 82 34.36 -15.05 -2.54
CA TRP A 82 34.76 -13.73 -3.01
C TRP A 82 35.88 -13.83 -4.05
N VAL A 83 35.74 -13.10 -5.16
CA VAL A 83 36.76 -12.98 -6.21
C VAL A 83 37.06 -11.52 -6.54
N SER A 84 38.27 -11.25 -7.04
CA SER A 84 38.68 -9.90 -7.50
C SER A 84 38.55 -9.70 -9.01
N SER A 85 38.08 -10.70 -9.74
CA SER A 85 37.97 -10.75 -11.20
C SER A 85 36.84 -11.69 -11.62
N ASP A 86 36.54 -11.72 -12.92
CA ASP A 86 35.54 -12.58 -13.56
C ASP A 86 35.61 -14.06 -13.11
N SER A 87 34.47 -14.61 -12.69
CA SER A 87 34.25 -16.01 -12.29
C SER A 87 32.75 -16.30 -12.16
N GLN A 88 32.23 -17.31 -12.88
CA GLN A 88 30.81 -17.71 -12.88
C GLN A 88 30.30 -18.29 -11.54
N ASP A 89 31.18 -18.69 -10.63
CA ASP A 89 30.78 -19.23 -9.31
C ASP A 89 31.24 -18.36 -8.14
N GLY A 90 31.75 -17.17 -8.44
CA GLY A 90 32.31 -16.23 -7.48
C GLY A 90 31.51 -14.95 -7.45
N TRP A 91 31.53 -14.25 -6.32
CA TRP A 91 30.91 -12.93 -6.22
C TRP A 91 31.94 -11.83 -6.05
N ASN A 92 31.59 -10.65 -6.53
CA ASN A 92 32.36 -9.44 -6.31
C ASN A 92 31.41 -8.26 -6.01
N ARG A 93 31.96 -7.05 -6.02
CA ARG A 93 31.20 -5.82 -5.78
C ARG A 93 30.91 -5.13 -7.09
N GLU A 94 29.64 -4.87 -7.32
CA GLU A 94 29.17 -4.01 -8.37
C GLU A 94 29.08 -2.56 -7.91
N HIS A 95 29.43 -1.65 -8.81
CA HIS A 95 29.22 -0.21 -8.69
C HIS A 95 28.13 0.19 -9.68
N LEU A 96 26.89 0.39 -9.19
CA LEU A 96 25.74 0.69 -10.06
C LEU A 96 26.04 1.91 -10.93
N TRP A 97 26.52 2.99 -10.35
CA TRP A 97 27.23 4.03 -11.09
C TRP A 97 28.68 3.61 -11.35
N PRO A 98 29.11 3.39 -12.61
CA PRO A 98 30.42 2.83 -12.90
C PRO A 98 31.58 3.64 -12.35
N GLN A 99 32.60 2.96 -11.80
CA GLN A 99 33.88 3.59 -11.44
C GLN A 99 34.52 4.38 -12.60
N SER A 100 34.35 3.92 -13.84
CA SER A 100 34.86 4.63 -15.01
C SER A 100 34.19 5.99 -15.28
N ARG A 101 33.06 6.27 -14.62
CA ARG A 101 32.22 7.47 -14.79
C ARG A 101 32.21 8.37 -13.54
N GLY A 102 33.33 8.44 -12.80
CA GLY A 102 33.51 9.37 -11.67
C GLY A 102 33.66 8.73 -10.28
N MET A 103 33.16 7.50 -10.08
CA MET A 103 33.13 6.85 -8.74
C MET A 103 34.46 6.23 -8.25
N ARG A 104 35.62 6.57 -8.85
CA ARG A 104 36.93 5.97 -8.51
C ARG A 104 37.57 6.52 -7.24
N SER A 105 37.21 7.73 -6.84
CA SER A 105 37.81 8.42 -5.71
C SER A 105 37.02 8.19 -4.42
N HIS A 106 37.65 8.44 -3.28
CA HIS A 106 36.93 8.61 -2.03
C HIS A 106 36.23 9.98 -2.04
N PRO A 107 34.99 10.13 -1.56
CA PRO A 107 34.20 9.16 -0.78
C PRO A 107 33.47 8.07 -1.60
N MET A 108 33.10 8.40 -2.83
CA MET A 108 32.26 7.61 -3.75
C MET A 108 32.55 6.11 -3.84
N LYS A 109 33.83 5.73 -3.89
CA LYS A 109 34.24 4.35 -4.16
C LYS A 109 33.71 3.34 -3.13
N GLY A 110 33.51 3.77 -1.89
CA GLY A 110 33.07 2.93 -0.76
C GLY A 110 31.65 3.21 -0.28
N ASP A 111 30.87 4.00 -1.02
CA ASP A 111 29.48 4.34 -0.69
C ASP A 111 28.56 3.14 -0.90
N LEU A 112 27.89 2.65 0.15
CA LEU A 112 27.07 1.44 0.11
C LEU A 112 25.75 1.65 -0.62
N HIS A 113 25.27 2.88 -0.73
CA HIS A 113 24.09 3.19 -1.55
C HIS A 113 24.33 2.93 -3.05
N ASN A 114 25.60 2.90 -3.49
CA ASN A 114 25.99 2.59 -4.88
C ASN A 114 26.62 1.20 -5.06
N LEU A 115 26.74 0.40 -3.99
CA LEU A 115 27.40 -0.90 -4.03
C LEU A 115 26.41 -2.05 -3.89
N ARG A 116 26.58 -3.10 -4.70
CA ARG A 116 25.78 -4.34 -4.62
C ARG A 116 26.67 -5.58 -4.75
N PRO A 117 26.36 -6.68 -4.05
CA PRO A 117 27.03 -7.96 -4.29
C PRO A 117 26.45 -8.61 -5.56
N THR A 118 27.31 -9.05 -6.47
CA THR A 118 26.88 -9.60 -7.76
C THR A 118 27.72 -10.81 -8.14
N ASP A 119 27.17 -11.66 -9.02
CA ASP A 119 28.00 -12.66 -9.68
C ASP A 119 29.11 -11.94 -10.46
N ALA A 120 30.35 -12.40 -10.29
CA ALA A 120 31.50 -11.67 -10.81
C ALA A 120 31.54 -11.66 -12.35
N SER A 121 30.97 -12.67 -13.01
CA SER A 121 30.89 -12.74 -14.45
C SER A 121 29.75 -11.90 -15.02
N VAL A 122 28.60 -11.86 -14.33
CA VAL A 122 27.49 -10.96 -14.67
C VAL A 122 27.92 -9.50 -14.51
N ASN A 123 28.61 -9.17 -13.42
CA ASN A 123 29.19 -7.85 -13.20
C ASN A 123 30.18 -7.47 -14.31
N GLN A 124 31.07 -8.39 -14.68
CA GLN A 124 32.03 -8.15 -15.77
C GLN A 124 31.35 -7.86 -17.11
N ARG A 125 30.20 -8.49 -17.39
CA ARG A 125 29.39 -8.27 -18.60
C ARG A 125 28.61 -6.95 -18.53
N ARG A 126 28.05 -6.62 -17.37
CA ARG A 126 27.45 -5.29 -17.13
C ARG A 126 28.45 -4.17 -17.40
N GLY A 127 29.67 -4.32 -16.87
CA GLY A 127 30.79 -3.41 -17.13
C GLY A 127 30.50 -1.95 -16.80
N ASN A 128 30.19 -1.15 -17.82
CA ASN A 128 29.86 0.27 -17.71
C ASN A 128 28.70 0.69 -18.64
N LEU A 129 27.88 -0.29 -19.03
CA LEU A 129 26.65 -0.10 -19.78
C LEU A 129 25.68 0.78 -18.99
N ASN A 130 24.83 1.50 -19.72
CA ASN A 130 23.71 2.21 -19.12
C ASN A 130 22.69 1.20 -18.59
N PHE A 131 21.84 1.65 -17.68
CA PHE A 131 20.67 0.86 -17.29
C PHE A 131 19.49 1.31 -18.16
N ASP A 132 19.00 0.40 -18.97
CA ASP A 132 17.84 0.57 -19.85
C ASP A 132 17.32 -0.83 -20.23
N ASN A 133 16.22 -0.91 -20.98
CA ASN A 133 15.70 -2.15 -21.53
C ASN A 133 16.76 -2.82 -22.42
N GLY A 134 17.01 -4.09 -22.15
CA GLY A 134 18.03 -4.89 -22.81
C GLY A 134 17.47 -5.57 -24.06
N GLY A 135 18.35 -6.28 -24.77
CA GLY A 135 17.97 -7.05 -25.94
C GLY A 135 17.86 -8.54 -25.65
N SER A 136 19.02 -9.17 -25.48
CA SER A 136 19.13 -10.63 -25.34
C SER A 136 19.41 -11.01 -23.90
N ALA A 137 18.90 -12.18 -23.49
CA ALA A 137 19.17 -12.73 -22.16
C ALA A 137 20.69 -12.83 -21.91
N GLU A 138 21.10 -12.45 -20.72
CA GLU A 138 22.50 -12.35 -20.29
C GLU A 138 23.20 -13.70 -20.23
N GLY A 139 22.42 -14.74 -19.94
CA GLY A 139 22.83 -16.14 -19.96
C GLY A 139 22.82 -16.75 -18.58
N GLU A 140 23.69 -16.28 -17.68
CA GLU A 140 23.77 -16.80 -16.30
C GLU A 140 22.67 -16.24 -15.40
N ALA A 141 22.27 -14.99 -15.64
CA ALA A 141 21.05 -14.40 -15.12
C ALA A 141 19.98 -14.44 -16.23
N PRO A 142 19.09 -15.45 -16.27
CA PRO A 142 18.15 -15.62 -17.38
C PRO A 142 17.09 -14.51 -17.49
N ASP A 143 16.79 -13.84 -16.37
CA ASP A 143 15.86 -12.71 -16.28
C ASP A 143 16.60 -11.35 -16.28
N THR A 144 17.82 -11.34 -16.79
CA THR A 144 18.62 -10.13 -17.02
C THR A 144 18.92 -10.08 -18.51
N PHE A 145 18.84 -8.89 -19.09
CA PHE A 145 19.04 -8.69 -20.52
C PHE A 145 20.14 -7.67 -20.77
N LEU A 146 20.83 -7.78 -21.89
CA LEU A 146 21.77 -6.76 -22.35
C LEU A 146 21.72 -6.63 -23.87
N ASP A 147 22.22 -5.50 -24.35
CA ASP A 147 22.57 -5.31 -25.73
C ASP A 147 23.95 -4.62 -25.88
N ALA A 148 24.12 -3.78 -26.90
CA ALA A 148 25.39 -3.13 -27.17
C ALA A 148 25.73 -2.01 -26.17
N ASP A 149 24.73 -1.38 -25.56
CA ASP A 149 24.88 -0.21 -24.70
C ASP A 149 24.00 -0.21 -23.44
N SER A 150 23.04 -1.13 -23.31
CA SER A 150 22.19 -1.26 -22.13
C SER A 150 22.35 -2.57 -21.35
N PHE A 151 22.02 -2.51 -20.07
CA PHE A 151 21.86 -3.64 -19.17
C PHE A 151 20.53 -3.50 -18.41
N GLU A 152 19.67 -4.49 -18.55
CA GLU A 152 18.37 -4.59 -17.88
C GLU A 152 18.45 -5.66 -16.79
N PRO A 153 18.35 -5.29 -15.50
CA PRO A 153 18.33 -6.25 -14.42
C PRO A 153 16.96 -6.96 -14.36
N ARG A 154 16.84 -7.99 -13.52
CA ARG A 154 15.55 -8.64 -13.22
C ARG A 154 14.54 -7.65 -12.66
N ASP A 155 13.26 -7.92 -12.91
CA ASP A 155 12.15 -7.02 -12.55
C ASP A 155 12.16 -6.62 -11.07
N ASP A 156 12.45 -7.56 -10.16
CA ASP A 156 12.43 -7.35 -8.71
C ASP A 156 13.53 -6.41 -8.16
N VAL A 157 14.42 -5.86 -9.00
CA VAL A 157 15.46 -4.91 -8.56
C VAL A 157 15.58 -3.68 -9.46
N LYS A 158 14.63 -3.49 -10.39
CA LYS A 158 14.64 -2.37 -11.33
C LYS A 158 14.47 -1.04 -10.60
N GLY A 159 13.58 -0.99 -9.60
CA GLY A 159 13.37 0.15 -8.72
C GLY A 159 14.55 0.41 -7.80
N ASP A 160 15.17 -0.65 -7.25
CA ASP A 160 16.36 -0.54 -6.40
C ASP A 160 17.53 0.11 -7.16
N VAL A 161 17.72 -0.28 -8.43
CA VAL A 161 18.72 0.35 -9.32
C VAL A 161 18.39 1.82 -9.53
N ALA A 162 17.14 2.14 -9.87
CA ALA A 162 16.72 3.52 -10.10
C ALA A 162 16.97 4.41 -8.87
N ARG A 163 16.53 4.00 -7.69
CA ARG A 163 16.70 4.76 -6.44
C ARG A 163 18.17 4.92 -6.05
N ALA A 164 19.01 3.91 -6.29
CA ALA A 164 20.45 4.02 -6.08
C ALA A 164 21.10 5.06 -7.01
N LEU A 165 20.67 5.13 -8.27
CA LEU A 165 21.21 6.09 -9.24
C LEU A 165 20.68 7.51 -9.01
N PHE A 166 19.40 7.68 -8.65
CA PHE A 166 18.87 8.97 -8.20
C PHE A 166 19.65 9.51 -7.00
N TYR A 167 19.96 8.65 -6.03
CA TYR A 167 20.82 9.03 -4.91
C TYR A 167 22.19 9.50 -5.36
N VAL A 168 22.84 8.80 -6.30
CA VAL A 168 24.17 9.21 -6.79
C VAL A 168 24.09 10.57 -7.49
N ASP A 169 23.04 10.80 -8.29
CA ASP A 169 22.79 12.06 -8.99
C ASP A 169 22.64 13.25 -8.03
N VAL A 170 21.87 13.11 -6.95
CA VAL A 170 21.70 14.22 -5.99
C VAL A 170 22.82 14.30 -4.97
N ARG A 171 23.43 13.18 -4.57
CA ARG A 171 24.49 13.18 -3.53
C ARG A 171 25.75 13.83 -4.07
N TYR A 172 26.12 13.58 -5.31
CA TYR A 172 27.38 14.03 -5.91
C TYR A 172 27.13 15.16 -6.92
N ASP A 173 26.62 16.29 -6.42
CA ASP A 173 26.22 17.48 -7.19
C ASP A 173 27.40 18.43 -7.50
N GLY A 174 28.64 17.93 -7.43
CA GLY A 174 29.85 18.71 -7.77
C GLY A 174 30.38 19.68 -6.70
N ASP A 175 29.85 19.62 -5.47
CA ASP A 175 30.34 20.44 -4.35
C ASP A 175 31.56 19.81 -3.65
N ASP A 176 32.23 20.56 -2.76
CA ASP A 176 33.40 20.09 -1.97
C ASP A 176 34.53 19.40 -2.76
N ALA A 177 34.70 19.77 -4.04
CA ALA A 177 35.65 19.17 -4.98
C ALA A 177 35.38 17.69 -5.31
N GLU A 178 34.18 17.20 -5.04
CA GLU A 178 33.61 15.97 -5.58
C GLU A 178 33.19 16.21 -7.05
N PRO A 179 33.14 15.15 -7.91
CA PRO A 179 32.63 15.30 -9.26
C PRO A 179 31.12 15.56 -9.23
N ASP A 180 30.66 16.32 -10.22
CA ASP A 180 29.25 16.48 -10.57
C ASP A 180 28.81 15.27 -11.40
N LEU A 181 28.04 14.36 -10.79
CA LEU A 181 27.53 13.13 -11.39
C LEU A 181 26.07 13.33 -11.80
N GLU A 182 25.78 13.29 -13.09
CA GLU A 182 24.47 13.71 -13.61
C GLU A 182 23.76 12.59 -14.40
N LEU A 183 22.53 12.29 -14.02
CA LEU A 183 21.61 11.46 -14.79
C LEU A 183 21.04 12.25 -15.96
N VAL A 184 21.09 11.65 -17.15
CA VAL A 184 20.56 12.22 -18.38
C VAL A 184 19.65 11.24 -19.10
N ASP A 185 18.67 11.74 -19.82
CA ASP A 185 17.79 10.92 -20.66
C ASP A 185 18.42 10.69 -22.06
N ALA A 186 19.53 9.97 -22.08
CA ALA A 186 20.21 9.57 -23.31
C ALA A 186 21.21 8.43 -23.05
N SER A 187 21.38 7.56 -24.04
CA SER A 187 22.53 6.65 -24.07
C SER A 187 23.82 7.45 -24.14
N THR A 188 24.59 7.40 -23.06
CA THR A 188 25.82 8.16 -22.88
C THR A 188 27.06 7.31 -23.19
N PRO A 189 28.06 7.85 -23.91
CA PRO A 189 29.29 7.14 -24.22
C PRO A 189 30.11 6.84 -22.95
N THR A 190 30.98 5.84 -23.02
CA THR A 190 31.80 5.42 -21.88
C THR A 190 32.76 6.53 -21.41
N GLY A 191 32.75 6.83 -20.11
CA GLY A 191 33.61 7.85 -19.48
C GLY A 191 32.86 9.15 -19.16
N GLY A 192 33.53 10.11 -18.54
CA GLY A 192 32.88 11.34 -18.07
C GLY A 192 32.18 11.16 -16.72
N HIS A 193 31.15 11.95 -16.45
CA HIS A 193 30.40 11.94 -15.18
C HIS A 193 28.89 11.83 -15.39
N THR A 194 28.44 11.37 -16.56
CA THR A 194 27.01 11.21 -16.84
C THR A 194 26.63 9.75 -16.99
N LEU A 195 25.36 9.42 -16.72
CA LEU A 195 24.78 8.10 -16.92
C LEU A 195 23.33 8.25 -17.44
N GLY A 196 22.91 7.37 -18.35
CA GLY A 196 21.50 7.24 -18.76
C GLY A 196 20.93 5.87 -18.39
N ASP A 197 19.67 5.56 -18.69
CA ASP A 197 18.64 6.41 -19.33
C ASP A 197 17.62 6.88 -18.27
N LEU A 198 17.63 8.18 -17.94
CA LEU A 198 16.88 8.74 -16.82
C LEU A 198 15.39 8.37 -16.83
N CYS A 199 14.72 8.43 -17.99
CA CYS A 199 13.29 8.20 -18.03
C CYS A 199 12.93 6.72 -17.90
N THR A 200 13.76 5.81 -18.43
CA THR A 200 13.62 4.37 -18.14
C THR A 200 13.80 4.10 -16.64
N LEU A 201 14.78 4.73 -15.99
CA LEU A 201 14.97 4.60 -14.54
C LEU A 201 13.74 5.11 -13.76
N LEU A 202 13.12 6.20 -14.19
CA LEU A 202 11.89 6.69 -13.56
C LEU A 202 10.71 5.74 -13.78
N GLU A 203 10.56 5.16 -14.98
CA GLU A 203 9.55 4.12 -15.23
C GLU A 203 9.76 2.90 -14.34
N TRP A 204 11.00 2.45 -14.19
CA TRP A 204 11.36 1.33 -13.31
C TRP A 204 11.07 1.64 -11.84
N HIS A 205 11.40 2.84 -11.37
CA HIS A 205 11.06 3.31 -10.03
C HIS A 205 9.56 3.25 -9.75
N LEU A 206 8.72 3.62 -10.74
CA LEU A 206 7.26 3.57 -10.62
C LEU A 206 6.69 2.15 -10.68
N ALA A 207 7.35 1.26 -11.41
CA ALA A 207 6.91 -0.13 -11.62
C ALA A 207 7.31 -1.08 -10.48
N ASP A 208 8.40 -0.78 -9.77
CA ASP A 208 8.98 -1.59 -8.70
C ASP A 208 9.01 -0.81 -7.36
N PRO A 209 7.91 -0.86 -6.58
CA PRO A 209 7.78 -0.17 -5.29
C PRO A 209 8.81 -0.63 -4.26
N ILE A 210 9.06 0.23 -3.26
CA ILE A 210 10.01 -0.07 -2.19
C ILE A 210 9.52 -1.27 -1.38
N SER A 211 10.39 -2.28 -1.29
CA SER A 211 10.14 -3.48 -0.50
C SER A 211 10.53 -3.27 0.97
N ALA A 212 10.01 -4.12 1.87
CA ALA A 212 10.43 -4.12 3.27
C ALA A 212 11.93 -4.42 3.41
N GLU A 213 12.45 -5.27 2.52
CA GLU A 213 13.86 -5.61 2.41
C GLU A 213 14.70 -4.38 2.03
N GLU A 214 14.23 -3.55 1.11
CA GLU A 214 14.95 -2.33 0.72
C GLU A 214 14.95 -1.26 1.82
N HIS A 215 13.84 -1.09 2.55
CA HIS A 215 13.83 -0.24 3.76
C HIS A 215 14.84 -0.74 4.81
N ALA A 216 14.87 -2.04 5.07
CA ALA A 216 15.82 -2.64 6.01
C ALA A 216 17.28 -2.48 5.55
N GLN A 217 17.53 -2.50 4.23
CA GLN A 217 18.85 -2.20 3.67
C GLN A 217 19.21 -0.73 3.86
N ASN A 218 18.29 0.22 3.65
CA ASN A 218 18.53 1.65 3.88
C ASN A 218 18.88 1.93 5.36
N ASP A 219 18.14 1.31 6.29
CA ASP A 219 18.43 1.35 7.74
C ASP A 219 19.83 0.78 8.07
N ALA A 220 20.17 -0.37 7.48
CA ALA A 220 21.46 -1.01 7.72
C ALA A 220 22.62 -0.15 7.17
N VAL A 221 22.46 0.42 5.97
CA VAL A 221 23.44 1.32 5.36
C VAL A 221 23.65 2.57 6.23
N GLU A 222 22.58 3.20 6.73
CA GLU A 222 22.69 4.32 7.68
C GLU A 222 23.52 3.93 8.91
N GLY A 223 23.32 2.72 9.45
CA GLY A 223 24.11 2.19 10.55
C GLY A 223 25.61 2.04 10.26
N PHE A 224 26.01 1.87 8.99
CA PHE A 224 27.41 1.70 8.58
C PHE A 224 28.10 3.00 8.16
N GLN A 225 27.42 3.85 7.40
CA GLN A 225 28.00 5.07 6.80
C GLN A 225 27.28 6.37 7.18
N GLY A 226 26.24 6.32 8.01
CA GLY A 226 25.66 7.50 8.67
C GLY A 226 24.68 8.34 7.84
N ASN A 227 24.43 8.00 6.57
CA ASN A 227 23.47 8.68 5.71
C ASN A 227 22.50 7.70 5.04
N ARG A 228 21.34 8.22 4.65
CA ARG A 228 20.25 7.47 4.00
C ARG A 228 20.09 7.87 2.53
N ASN A 229 19.47 6.99 1.76
CA ASN A 229 18.99 7.31 0.43
C ASN A 229 17.59 7.95 0.53
N PRO A 230 17.43 9.25 0.21
CA PRO A 230 16.14 9.92 0.36
C PRO A 230 15.07 9.38 -0.59
N PHE A 231 15.44 8.76 -1.71
CA PHE A 231 14.47 8.18 -2.65
C PHE A 231 13.95 6.80 -2.20
N ILE A 232 14.51 6.22 -1.14
CA ILE A 232 13.93 5.05 -0.45
C ILE A 232 13.01 5.50 0.69
N ASP A 233 13.33 6.62 1.37
CA ASP A 233 12.51 7.13 2.47
C ASP A 233 11.28 7.92 1.98
N THR A 234 11.41 8.63 0.86
CA THR A 234 10.38 9.49 0.24
C THR A 234 10.47 9.36 -1.29
N PRO A 235 9.98 8.23 -1.86
CA PRO A 235 10.13 7.90 -3.28
C PRO A 235 9.51 8.90 -4.25
N GLU A 236 8.43 9.56 -3.84
CA GLU A 236 7.71 10.55 -4.62
C GLU A 236 8.61 11.71 -5.09
N GLN A 237 9.67 12.01 -4.34
CA GLN A 237 10.66 13.03 -4.69
C GLN A 237 11.42 12.73 -5.99
N ALA A 238 11.51 11.46 -6.43
CA ALA A 238 12.07 11.12 -7.73
C ALA A 238 11.16 11.63 -8.87
N VAL A 239 9.85 11.50 -8.71
CA VAL A 239 8.86 12.01 -9.65
C VAL A 239 8.85 13.53 -9.63
N ALA A 240 8.94 14.15 -8.46
CA ALA A 240 9.03 15.60 -8.29
C ALA A 240 10.22 16.18 -9.05
N LEU A 241 11.39 15.55 -8.93
CA LEU A 241 12.65 16.06 -9.47
C LEU A 241 12.83 15.74 -10.96
N TYR A 242 12.46 14.54 -11.41
CA TYR A 242 12.76 14.07 -12.77
C TYR A 242 11.54 13.96 -13.69
N GLY A 243 10.33 13.93 -13.13
CA GLY A 243 9.11 13.64 -13.87
C GLY A 243 8.89 14.56 -15.07
N ALA A 244 9.00 15.87 -14.85
CA ALA A 244 8.77 16.86 -15.91
C ALA A 244 9.66 16.64 -17.14
N SER A 245 10.92 16.24 -16.94
CA SER A 245 11.88 15.93 -18.01
C SER A 245 11.51 14.66 -18.78
N CYS A 246 10.77 13.74 -18.14
CA CYS A 246 10.35 12.46 -18.68
C CYS A 246 8.91 12.42 -19.16
N GLY A 247 8.21 13.56 -19.15
CA GLY A 247 6.78 13.60 -19.49
C GLY A 247 5.89 12.85 -18.49
N VAL A 248 6.43 12.50 -17.33
CA VAL A 248 5.67 12.03 -16.16
C VAL A 248 5.28 13.29 -15.39
N PRO A 249 3.99 13.59 -15.18
CA PRO A 249 3.61 14.73 -14.37
C PRO A 249 4.31 14.62 -13.01
N GLY A 250 5.11 15.63 -12.65
CA GLY A 250 5.65 15.73 -11.30
C GLY A 250 4.49 15.67 -10.32
N ASP A 251 4.64 14.91 -9.24
CA ASP A 251 3.80 15.00 -8.04
C ASP A 251 3.92 16.38 -7.35
N GLY A 252 4.69 17.31 -7.93
CA GLY A 252 4.47 18.74 -7.84
C GLY A 252 3.01 19.03 -8.11
N ASN A 253 2.27 19.05 -7.00
CA ASN A 253 0.87 19.37 -6.80
C ASN A 253 0.40 20.59 -7.64
N ASP A 254 0.21 20.38 -8.94
CA ASP A 254 -0.37 21.30 -9.92
C ASP A 254 -0.70 20.47 -11.17
N GLY A 255 -1.65 19.54 -11.05
CA GLY A 255 -1.98 18.63 -12.14
C GLY A 255 -3.10 17.64 -11.88
N ASP A 256 -3.66 17.56 -10.68
CA ASP A 256 -5.07 17.28 -10.52
C ASP A 256 -5.75 18.26 -11.48
N GLY A 257 -6.44 17.78 -12.51
CA GLY A 257 -7.60 18.56 -12.93
C GLY A 257 -8.47 18.54 -11.69
N GLU A 258 -8.33 19.56 -10.81
CA GLU A 258 -8.77 19.51 -9.40
C GLU A 258 -10.03 18.69 -9.36
N ASN A 259 -9.90 17.42 -8.95
CA ASN A 259 -11.09 16.69 -8.62
C ASN A 259 -11.41 17.27 -7.26
N THR A 260 -12.05 18.44 -7.29
CA THR A 260 -12.75 19.16 -6.22
C THR A 260 -13.88 18.29 -5.66
N SER A 261 -13.85 16.99 -5.94
CA SER A 261 -14.75 15.98 -5.47
C SER A 261 -14.08 14.63 -5.37
N LEU A 262 -14.47 13.87 -4.35
CA LEU A 262 -14.11 12.47 -4.22
C LEU A 262 -15.36 11.70 -3.83
N THR A 263 -15.68 10.65 -4.58
CA THR A 263 -16.76 9.71 -4.22
C THR A 263 -16.16 8.41 -3.75
N ILE A 264 -16.28 8.15 -2.45
CA ILE A 264 -15.84 6.90 -1.84
C ILE A 264 -17.03 5.95 -1.66
N ALA A 265 -16.76 4.65 -1.65
CA ALA A 265 -17.74 3.64 -1.35
C ALA A 265 -17.16 2.46 -0.56
N THR A 266 -18.03 1.72 0.12
CA THR A 266 -17.75 0.41 0.67
C THR A 266 -18.80 -0.60 0.25
N TRP A 267 -18.38 -1.81 -0.09
CA TRP A 267 -19.27 -2.87 -0.54
C TRP A 267 -18.79 -4.25 -0.14
N ASN A 268 -19.52 -4.89 0.78
CA ASN A 268 -19.44 -6.33 0.93
C ASN A 268 -20.10 -6.97 -0.29
N ILE A 269 -19.30 -7.65 -1.10
CA ILE A 269 -19.72 -8.17 -2.40
C ILE A 269 -20.05 -9.66 -2.35
N ALA A 270 -20.27 -10.20 -1.15
CA ALA A 270 -20.80 -11.54 -0.86
C ALA A 270 -20.07 -12.66 -1.61
N ASN A 271 -19.01 -13.19 -1.01
CA ASN A 271 -18.24 -14.35 -1.48
C ASN A 271 -17.96 -14.35 -3.00
N LEU A 272 -17.29 -13.31 -3.51
CA LEU A 272 -17.05 -13.11 -4.94
C LEU A 272 -16.00 -14.08 -5.48
N HIS A 273 -16.44 -15.00 -6.35
CA HIS A 273 -15.56 -15.87 -7.14
C HIS A 273 -15.22 -15.23 -8.50
N HIS A 274 -14.26 -15.78 -9.24
CA HIS A 274 -13.87 -15.26 -10.56
C HIS A 274 -14.47 -16.07 -11.72
N GLU A 275 -14.62 -17.39 -11.57
CA GLU A 275 -15.21 -18.26 -12.60
C GLU A 275 -16.75 -18.18 -12.65
N SER A 276 -17.26 -18.15 -13.88
CA SER A 276 -18.69 -18.15 -14.19
C SER A 276 -19.36 -19.45 -13.74
N GLY A 277 -20.46 -19.33 -13.00
CA GLY A 277 -21.26 -20.46 -12.50
C GLY A 277 -20.63 -21.19 -11.30
N VAL A 278 -19.53 -20.70 -10.75
CA VAL A 278 -18.82 -21.30 -9.61
C VAL A 278 -19.00 -20.44 -8.37
N ALA A 279 -19.41 -21.05 -7.26
CA ALA A 279 -19.46 -20.38 -5.96
C ALA A 279 -18.06 -20.34 -5.33
N LEU A 280 -17.76 -19.26 -4.58
CA LEU A 280 -16.47 -19.18 -3.87
C LEU A 280 -16.35 -20.28 -2.81
N ARG A 281 -17.45 -20.58 -2.10
CA ARG A 281 -17.52 -21.54 -1.00
C ARG A 281 -18.86 -22.27 -0.99
N ASP A 282 -18.91 -23.39 -0.29
CA ASP A 282 -20.15 -24.11 -0.03
C ASP A 282 -21.20 -23.21 0.64
N GLY A 283 -22.38 -23.14 0.02
CA GLY A 283 -23.50 -22.32 0.47
C GLY A 283 -23.46 -20.86 0.00
N ALA A 284 -22.40 -20.42 -0.69
CA ALA A 284 -22.40 -19.13 -1.38
C ALA A 284 -23.15 -19.24 -2.72
N ALA A 285 -23.71 -18.11 -3.18
CA ALA A 285 -24.37 -18.06 -4.47
C ALA A 285 -23.34 -18.05 -5.61
N ALA A 286 -23.54 -18.93 -6.60
CA ALA A 286 -22.77 -18.89 -7.84
C ALA A 286 -23.27 -17.76 -8.76
N ARG A 287 -22.34 -16.97 -9.29
CA ARG A 287 -22.60 -15.89 -10.26
C ARG A 287 -22.17 -16.33 -11.65
N ASP A 288 -22.98 -16.04 -12.66
CA ASP A 288 -22.58 -16.23 -14.06
C ASP A 288 -22.27 -14.88 -14.73
N ASP A 289 -21.86 -14.90 -15.99
CA ASP A 289 -21.37 -13.70 -16.69
C ASP A 289 -22.40 -12.57 -16.75
N ILE A 290 -23.70 -12.88 -16.82
CA ILE A 290 -24.76 -11.86 -16.80
C ILE A 290 -24.78 -11.13 -15.47
N ASP A 291 -24.49 -11.84 -14.39
CA ASP A 291 -24.43 -11.29 -13.05
C ASP A 291 -23.21 -10.37 -12.90
N TYR A 292 -22.04 -10.78 -13.40
CA TYR A 292 -20.84 -9.93 -13.42
C TYR A 292 -21.03 -8.68 -14.27
N ASP A 293 -21.58 -8.80 -15.48
CA ASP A 293 -21.84 -7.66 -16.37
C ASP A 293 -22.76 -6.63 -15.70
N ARG A 294 -23.75 -7.09 -14.94
CA ARG A 294 -24.68 -6.22 -14.18
C ARG A 294 -24.02 -5.54 -13.01
N LEU A 295 -23.20 -6.26 -12.24
CA LEU A 295 -22.45 -5.69 -11.12
C LEU A 295 -21.43 -4.65 -11.62
N ALA A 296 -20.73 -4.96 -12.71
CA ALA A 296 -19.80 -4.04 -13.38
C ALA A 296 -20.51 -2.78 -13.89
N ALA A 297 -21.63 -2.94 -14.61
CA ALA A 297 -22.41 -1.82 -15.12
C ALA A 297 -22.99 -0.96 -13.98
N PHE A 298 -23.44 -1.59 -12.90
CA PHE A 298 -23.88 -0.88 -11.70
C PHE A 298 -22.73 -0.07 -11.10
N ALA A 299 -21.58 -0.68 -10.81
CA ALA A 299 -20.43 0.01 -10.23
C ALA A 299 -19.96 1.19 -11.09
N GLN A 300 -19.83 1.00 -12.41
CA GLN A 300 -19.46 2.04 -13.37
C GLN A 300 -20.46 3.21 -13.37
N SER A 301 -21.76 2.94 -13.22
CA SER A 301 -22.80 3.98 -13.19
C SER A 301 -22.70 4.92 -11.98
N ARG A 302 -21.95 4.53 -10.94
CA ARG A 302 -21.81 5.31 -9.71
C ARG A 302 -20.69 6.34 -9.78
N ALA A 303 -19.71 6.15 -10.68
CA ALA A 303 -18.50 6.96 -10.74
C ALA A 303 -17.80 7.06 -9.37
N TRP A 304 -17.60 5.90 -8.72
CA TRP A 304 -16.82 5.83 -7.50
C TRP A 304 -15.33 5.93 -7.80
N ASP A 305 -14.64 6.78 -7.04
CA ASP A 305 -13.21 7.02 -7.15
C ASP A 305 -12.42 6.04 -6.28
N ILE A 306 -12.93 5.70 -5.09
CA ILE A 306 -12.36 4.71 -4.18
C ILE A 306 -13.46 3.75 -3.74
N VAL A 307 -13.20 2.44 -3.80
CA VAL A 307 -14.14 1.44 -3.28
C VAL A 307 -13.41 0.44 -2.37
N ALA A 308 -13.78 0.41 -1.10
CA ALA A 308 -13.39 -0.63 -0.16
C ALA A 308 -14.31 -1.85 -0.34
N LEU A 309 -13.74 -2.99 -0.71
CA LEU A 309 -14.46 -4.24 -0.97
C LEU A 309 -14.22 -5.25 0.15
N GLN A 310 -15.29 -5.98 0.49
CA GLN A 310 -15.24 -7.10 1.43
C GLN A 310 -15.78 -8.37 0.77
N GLU A 311 -15.31 -9.53 1.25
CA GLU A 311 -15.71 -10.84 0.73
C GLU A 311 -15.25 -11.16 -0.70
N VAL A 312 -14.07 -10.66 -1.04
CA VAL A 312 -13.42 -10.93 -2.33
C VAL A 312 -12.68 -12.27 -2.26
N GLY A 313 -12.84 -13.14 -3.27
CA GLY A 313 -12.10 -14.40 -3.35
C GLY A 313 -10.72 -14.28 -4.00
N SER A 314 -10.53 -13.33 -4.93
CA SER A 314 -9.26 -13.14 -5.65
C SER A 314 -9.21 -11.81 -6.42
N PRO A 315 -8.02 -11.37 -6.87
CA PRO A 315 -7.90 -10.22 -7.77
C PRO A 315 -8.66 -10.39 -9.09
N GLN A 316 -8.65 -11.58 -9.67
CA GLN A 316 -9.41 -11.88 -10.89
C GLN A 316 -10.91 -11.71 -10.68
N ALA A 317 -11.41 -12.03 -9.49
CA ALA A 317 -12.81 -11.85 -9.13
C ALA A 317 -13.19 -10.36 -9.12
N VAL A 318 -12.36 -9.50 -8.52
CA VAL A 318 -12.58 -8.05 -8.51
C VAL A 318 -12.53 -7.47 -9.93
N ARG A 319 -11.59 -7.93 -10.76
CA ARG A 319 -11.44 -7.51 -12.17
C ARG A 319 -12.66 -7.83 -13.05
N ARG A 320 -13.55 -8.73 -12.62
CA ARG A 320 -14.84 -8.94 -13.31
C ARG A 320 -15.80 -7.75 -13.17
N ILE A 321 -15.60 -6.90 -12.17
CA ILE A 321 -16.48 -5.78 -11.81
C ILE A 321 -15.76 -4.44 -12.01
N PHE A 322 -14.49 -4.38 -11.63
CA PHE A 322 -13.60 -3.22 -11.75
C PHE A 322 -12.44 -3.58 -12.69
N PRO A 323 -12.58 -3.35 -14.01
CA PRO A 323 -11.61 -3.82 -14.99
C PRO A 323 -10.29 -3.03 -14.88
N GLU A 324 -9.18 -3.73 -15.09
CA GLU A 324 -7.81 -3.25 -14.83
C GLU A 324 -7.37 -2.09 -15.73
N ASP A 325 -8.01 -1.90 -16.88
CA ASP A 325 -7.77 -0.74 -17.75
C ASP A 325 -8.37 0.56 -17.17
N GLN A 326 -9.34 0.46 -16.26
CA GLN A 326 -10.04 1.60 -15.66
C GLN A 326 -9.77 1.78 -14.17
N TYR A 327 -9.35 0.73 -13.47
CA TYR A 327 -9.15 0.74 -12.03
C TYR A 327 -7.79 0.18 -11.65
N HIS A 328 -7.17 0.79 -10.64
CA HIS A 328 -6.13 0.16 -9.86
C HIS A 328 -6.75 -0.74 -8.79
N LEU A 329 -6.06 -1.80 -8.41
CA LEU A 329 -6.53 -2.79 -7.44
C LEU A 329 -5.42 -3.14 -6.45
N VAL A 330 -5.75 -3.06 -5.16
CA VAL A 330 -4.94 -3.63 -4.08
C VAL A 330 -5.81 -4.61 -3.28
N ILE A 331 -5.31 -5.83 -3.09
CA ILE A 331 -5.95 -6.85 -2.24
C ILE A 331 -5.10 -7.01 -0.97
N SER A 332 -5.72 -7.41 0.15
CA SER A 332 -4.99 -7.66 1.39
C SER A 332 -3.83 -8.62 1.16
N ASP A 333 -2.71 -8.31 1.79
CA ASP A 333 -1.50 -9.11 1.96
C ASP A 333 -1.73 -10.58 2.41
N ARG A 334 -2.90 -10.90 2.96
CA ARG A 334 -3.30 -12.29 3.26
C ARG A 334 -3.61 -13.13 2.03
N TYR A 335 -3.89 -12.50 0.88
CA TYR A 335 -4.11 -13.21 -0.35
C TYR A 335 -2.81 -13.85 -0.85
N ILE A 336 -2.88 -15.14 -1.16
CA ILE A 336 -1.77 -15.89 -1.73
C ILE A 336 -2.11 -16.15 -3.20
N PRO A 337 -1.27 -15.75 -4.17
CA PRO A 337 -1.49 -16.05 -5.58
C PRO A 337 -1.83 -17.53 -5.81
N GLY A 338 -2.94 -17.78 -6.52
CA GLY A 338 -3.45 -19.12 -6.79
C GLY A 338 -4.34 -19.71 -5.69
N ALA A 339 -4.58 -19.02 -4.58
CA ALA A 339 -5.51 -19.46 -3.53
C ALA A 339 -6.95 -19.68 -4.05
N GLU A 340 -7.33 -18.97 -5.11
CA GLU A 340 -8.61 -19.12 -5.82
C GLU A 340 -8.79 -20.49 -6.48
N ASN A 341 -7.69 -21.17 -6.80
CA ASN A 341 -7.70 -22.50 -7.42
C ASN A 341 -7.81 -23.64 -6.40
N ARG A 342 -7.78 -23.33 -5.10
CA ARG A 342 -7.96 -24.33 -4.03
C ARG A 342 -9.38 -24.90 -4.04
N PRO A 343 -9.62 -26.06 -3.42
CA PRO A 343 -10.97 -26.58 -3.20
C PRO A 343 -11.87 -25.57 -2.45
N ALA A 344 -13.18 -25.63 -2.66
CA ALA A 344 -14.15 -24.66 -2.14
C ALA A 344 -14.10 -24.52 -0.60
N GLU A 345 -13.77 -25.60 0.09
CA GLU A 345 -13.62 -25.69 1.54
C GLU A 345 -12.36 -24.98 2.10
N GLU A 346 -11.38 -24.71 1.23
CA GLU A 346 -10.08 -24.10 1.54
C GLU A 346 -9.95 -22.65 1.08
N ARG A 347 -10.84 -22.17 0.20
CA ARG A 347 -10.81 -20.79 -0.32
C ARG A 347 -11.10 -19.78 0.79
N ASP A 348 -10.32 -18.70 0.85
CA ASP A 348 -10.56 -17.61 1.80
C ASP A 348 -11.39 -16.46 1.19
N ILE A 349 -11.76 -15.50 2.03
CA ILE A 349 -12.28 -14.19 1.64
C ILE A 349 -11.35 -13.10 2.14
N TYR A 350 -11.18 -12.07 1.32
CA TYR A 350 -10.25 -10.99 1.54
C TYR A 350 -10.96 -9.63 1.51
N THR A 351 -10.29 -8.64 2.06
CA THR A 351 -10.56 -7.23 1.79
C THR A 351 -9.76 -6.80 0.56
N ALA A 352 -10.31 -5.86 -0.19
CA ALA A 352 -9.63 -5.21 -1.31
C ALA A 352 -10.00 -3.72 -1.35
N ILE A 353 -9.22 -2.93 -2.05
CA ILE A 353 -9.55 -1.55 -2.37
C ILE A 353 -9.25 -1.31 -3.85
N VAL A 354 -10.13 -0.57 -4.52
CA VAL A 354 -9.94 -0.18 -5.91
C VAL A 354 -9.99 1.33 -6.05
N PHE A 355 -9.19 1.85 -6.98
CA PHE A 355 -9.09 3.28 -7.27
C PHE A 355 -9.39 3.51 -8.75
N ALA A 356 -10.29 4.44 -9.07
CA ALA A 356 -10.55 4.80 -10.45
C ALA A 356 -9.33 5.51 -11.04
N LYS A 357 -8.81 5.03 -12.17
CA LYS A 357 -7.67 5.63 -12.87
C LYS A 357 -7.95 7.05 -13.36
N SER A 358 -9.23 7.42 -13.50
CA SER A 358 -9.66 8.79 -13.79
C SER A 358 -9.46 9.76 -12.64
N ALA A 359 -9.41 9.27 -11.40
CA ALA A 359 -9.16 10.06 -10.20
C ALA A 359 -7.73 9.89 -9.68
N PHE A 360 -7.11 8.74 -9.92
CA PHE A 360 -5.79 8.38 -9.40
C PHE A 360 -4.91 7.82 -10.54
N ALA A 361 -3.94 8.60 -11.00
CA ALA A 361 -3.02 8.17 -12.05
C ALA A 361 -2.18 6.94 -11.61
N THR A 362 -1.77 6.93 -10.35
CA THR A 362 -1.06 5.84 -9.68
C THR A 362 -1.85 5.33 -8.47
N ILE A 363 -1.44 4.20 -7.89
CA ILE A 363 -2.04 3.71 -6.64
C ILE A 363 -1.58 4.62 -5.50
N PRO A 364 -2.49 5.22 -4.71
CA PRO A 364 -2.09 5.92 -3.49
C PRO A 364 -1.37 4.98 -2.53
N GLU A 365 -0.59 5.52 -1.59
CA GLU A 365 0.10 4.69 -0.58
C GLU A 365 -0.92 3.77 0.10
N THR A 366 -0.76 2.46 -0.08
CA THR A 366 -1.78 1.48 0.33
C THR A 366 -1.11 0.23 0.87
N HIS A 367 -1.49 -0.19 2.08
CA HIS A 367 -0.91 -1.36 2.74
C HIS A 367 -1.96 -2.13 3.55
N GLY A 368 -1.66 -3.42 3.79
CA GLY A 368 -2.47 -4.27 4.66
C GLY A 368 -2.31 -3.89 6.13
N PHE A 369 -3.38 -4.04 6.92
CA PHE A 369 -3.35 -3.89 8.37
C PHE A 369 -3.71 -5.22 9.04
N ALA A 370 -2.69 -6.07 9.15
CA ALA A 370 -2.80 -7.43 9.67
C ALA A 370 -3.23 -7.51 11.13
N ALA A 371 -3.12 -6.43 11.91
CA ALA A 371 -3.53 -6.39 13.31
C ALA A 371 -5.03 -6.74 13.49
N LEU A 372 -5.90 -6.41 12.52
CA LEU A 372 -7.32 -6.79 12.57
C LEU A 372 -7.59 -8.25 12.18
N SER A 373 -6.58 -8.97 11.66
CA SER A 373 -6.64 -10.38 11.30
C SER A 373 -6.30 -11.29 12.48
N ILE A 374 -7.04 -11.17 13.57
CA ILE A 374 -6.84 -11.99 14.77
C ILE A 374 -7.43 -13.39 14.62
N ASP A 375 -6.83 -14.37 15.29
CA ASP A 375 -7.42 -15.70 15.40
C ASP A 375 -8.79 -15.62 16.09
N HIS A 376 -9.78 -16.31 15.52
CA HIS A 376 -11.09 -16.38 16.13
C HIS A 376 -11.00 -17.05 17.50
N VAL A 377 -11.42 -16.33 18.54
CA VAL A 377 -11.38 -16.79 19.93
C VAL A 377 -12.51 -17.78 20.17
N GLY A 378 -12.48 -18.97 19.54
CA GLY A 378 -13.57 -19.94 19.58
C GLY A 378 -13.17 -21.36 19.20
N PHE A 379 -14.18 -22.23 19.05
CA PHE A 379 -14.03 -23.61 18.59
C PHE A 379 -14.77 -23.80 17.27
N ASP A 380 -14.16 -24.55 16.33
CA ASP A 380 -14.79 -24.98 15.09
C ASP A 380 -15.93 -25.98 15.36
N ARG A 381 -16.72 -26.30 14.32
CA ARG A 381 -17.93 -27.16 14.44
C ARG A 381 -17.65 -28.56 14.97
N ASP A 382 -16.41 -29.02 14.87
CA ASP A 382 -15.90 -30.29 15.36
C ASP A 382 -15.33 -30.22 16.79
N GLY A 383 -15.34 -29.02 17.41
CA GLY A 383 -14.90 -28.80 18.79
C GLY A 383 -13.40 -28.51 18.94
N THR A 384 -12.63 -28.38 17.85
CA THR A 384 -11.22 -27.94 17.94
C THR A 384 -11.12 -26.42 18.03
N ALA A 385 -10.07 -25.88 18.66
CA ALA A 385 -9.85 -24.43 18.67
C ALA A 385 -9.76 -23.92 17.23
N SER A 386 -10.49 -22.85 16.92
CA SER A 386 -10.50 -22.31 15.57
C SER A 386 -9.12 -21.72 15.25
N THR A 387 -8.56 -22.10 14.11
CA THR A 387 -7.28 -21.58 13.60
C THR A 387 -7.49 -20.69 12.37
N ARG A 388 -8.72 -20.22 12.15
CA ARG A 388 -9.08 -19.38 11.00
C ARG A 388 -9.09 -17.91 11.43
N PRO A 389 -8.09 -17.11 11.03
CA PRO A 389 -8.05 -15.70 11.41
C PRO A 389 -9.14 -14.88 10.71
N THR A 390 -9.60 -13.82 11.37
CA THR A 390 -10.46 -12.78 10.80
C THR A 390 -9.74 -12.02 9.69
N ARG A 391 -10.43 -11.13 8.97
CA ARG A 391 -9.84 -10.46 7.80
C ARG A 391 -8.92 -9.32 8.23
N ALA A 392 -7.82 -9.14 7.52
CA ALA A 392 -7.01 -7.94 7.63
C ALA A 392 -7.77 -6.75 7.04
N ALA A 393 -7.50 -5.55 7.54
CA ALA A 393 -7.95 -4.34 6.89
C ALA A 393 -6.96 -3.90 5.81
N ILE A 394 -7.33 -2.91 5.01
CA ILE A 394 -6.43 -2.21 4.08
C ILE A 394 -6.50 -0.73 4.42
N ILE A 395 -5.36 -0.08 4.51
CA ILE A 395 -5.24 1.36 4.74
C ILE A 395 -4.72 1.99 3.46
N THR A 396 -5.31 3.11 3.07
CA THR A 396 -4.80 3.97 2.00
C THR A 396 -4.70 5.42 2.47
N GLU A 397 -3.75 6.16 1.92
CA GLU A 397 -3.51 7.57 2.25
C GLU A 397 -3.84 8.43 1.03
N VAL A 398 -4.68 9.45 1.20
CA VAL A 398 -5.11 10.35 0.13
C VAL A 398 -5.05 11.80 0.59
N SER A 399 -4.80 12.73 -0.34
CA SER A 399 -4.90 14.16 -0.05
C SER A 399 -6.33 14.65 -0.30
N ILE A 400 -6.92 15.36 0.65
CA ILE A 400 -8.20 16.06 0.51
C ILE A 400 -7.96 17.50 0.92
N ASN A 401 -8.15 18.44 -0.02
CA ASN A 401 -7.88 19.87 0.19
C ASN A 401 -6.46 20.14 0.73
N GLY A 402 -5.47 19.42 0.19
CA GLY A 402 -4.06 19.54 0.57
C GLY A 402 -3.68 18.87 1.91
N GLU A 403 -4.66 18.35 2.66
CA GLU A 403 -4.42 17.67 3.93
C GLU A 403 -4.48 16.15 3.74
N MET A 404 -3.60 15.43 4.43
CA MET A 404 -3.56 13.97 4.35
C MET A 404 -4.68 13.33 5.17
N VAL A 405 -5.39 12.41 4.53
CA VAL A 405 -6.49 11.66 5.11
C VAL A 405 -6.26 10.16 4.93
N LYS A 406 -6.32 9.40 6.03
CA LYS A 406 -6.21 7.93 5.99
C LYS A 406 -7.57 7.26 5.91
N ILE A 407 -7.73 6.36 4.95
CA ILE A 407 -8.96 5.59 4.75
C ILE A 407 -8.67 4.12 5.03
N MET A 408 -9.39 3.52 5.98
CA MET A 408 -9.29 2.09 6.31
C MET A 408 -10.51 1.32 5.80
N GLY A 409 -10.29 0.30 4.96
CA GLY A 409 -11.29 -0.69 4.57
C GLY A 409 -11.33 -1.89 5.51
N VAL A 410 -12.47 -2.13 6.20
CA VAL A 410 -12.62 -3.20 7.21
C VAL A 410 -13.66 -4.26 6.81
N HIS A 411 -13.44 -5.49 7.28
CA HIS A 411 -14.47 -6.53 7.35
C HIS A 411 -14.38 -7.25 8.71
N LEU A 412 -15.18 -6.79 9.67
CA LEU A 412 -15.11 -7.27 11.05
C LEU A 412 -15.85 -8.58 11.25
N LYS A 413 -15.65 -9.21 12.41
CA LYS A 413 -16.23 -10.50 12.75
C LYS A 413 -17.76 -10.43 12.78
N SER A 414 -18.37 -11.22 11.91
CA SER A 414 -19.82 -11.44 11.86
C SER A 414 -20.36 -12.22 13.06
N ALA A 415 -21.70 -12.26 13.14
CA ALA A 415 -22.50 -13.02 14.10
C ALA A 415 -22.81 -12.29 15.43
N CYS A 416 -22.09 -11.24 15.81
CA CYS A 416 -22.37 -10.47 17.04
C CYS A 416 -22.99 -9.08 16.76
N HIS A 417 -24.17 -9.06 16.14
CA HIS A 417 -24.73 -7.82 15.59
C HIS A 417 -25.34 -6.84 16.62
N GLY A 418 -25.76 -7.34 17.78
CA GLY A 418 -26.52 -6.59 18.79
C GLY A 418 -26.39 -7.10 20.21
N TRP A 419 -25.45 -8.02 20.47
CA TRP A 419 -25.13 -8.44 21.84
C TRP A 419 -24.10 -7.48 22.45
N SER A 420 -24.18 -7.30 23.76
CA SER A 420 -23.19 -6.51 24.51
C SER A 420 -21.80 -7.11 24.32
N LEU A 421 -20.81 -6.23 24.16
CA LEU A 421 -19.40 -6.59 24.06
C LEU A 421 -18.69 -6.50 25.42
N ASP A 422 -19.34 -5.91 26.42
CA ASP A 422 -18.85 -5.91 27.80
C ASP A 422 -18.98 -7.33 28.39
N PRO A 423 -17.88 -7.95 28.83
CA PRO A 423 -17.89 -9.32 29.35
C PRO A 423 -18.76 -9.51 30.61
N VAL A 424 -19.11 -8.43 31.32
CA VAL A 424 -19.97 -8.45 32.51
C VAL A 424 -21.45 -8.53 32.11
N THR A 425 -21.86 -7.79 31.09
CA THR A 425 -23.26 -7.72 30.62
C THR A 425 -23.55 -8.62 29.42
N ASP A 426 -22.53 -9.23 28.83
CA ASP A 426 -22.66 -10.15 27.70
C ASP A 426 -23.49 -11.41 28.05
N GLN A 427 -24.71 -11.44 27.51
CA GLN A 427 -25.65 -12.56 27.61
C GLN A 427 -25.69 -13.44 26.35
N SER A 428 -24.74 -13.28 25.44
CA SER A 428 -24.67 -14.12 24.23
C SER A 428 -24.49 -15.61 24.58
N PRO A 429 -25.05 -16.52 23.76
CA PRO A 429 -24.99 -17.96 24.00
C PRO A 429 -23.54 -18.46 23.96
N VAL A 430 -23.18 -19.37 24.88
CA VAL A 430 -21.83 -19.96 24.93
C VAL A 430 -21.57 -20.87 23.74
N ASP A 431 -22.59 -21.64 23.34
CA ASP A 431 -22.56 -22.49 22.15
C ASP A 431 -23.09 -21.74 20.92
N ARG A 432 -22.72 -22.19 19.71
CA ARG A 432 -23.22 -21.62 18.46
C ARG A 432 -24.74 -21.86 18.33
N HIS A 433 -25.53 -20.82 18.55
CA HIS A 433 -27.00 -20.85 18.44
C HIS A 433 -27.45 -19.95 17.29
N PRO A 434 -28.29 -20.45 16.37
CA PRO A 434 -27.94 -20.82 14.99
C PRO A 434 -27.10 -19.81 14.17
N PHE A 435 -26.92 -18.58 14.63
CA PHE A 435 -26.16 -17.52 13.96
C PHE A 435 -25.32 -16.62 14.90
N THR A 436 -25.08 -17.01 16.16
CA THR A 436 -24.22 -16.27 17.11
C THR A 436 -23.58 -17.17 18.16
N SER A 437 -22.45 -16.74 18.70
CA SER A 437 -21.81 -17.31 19.89
C SER A 437 -21.06 -16.22 20.67
N ARG A 438 -20.82 -16.48 21.95
CA ARG A 438 -20.00 -15.64 22.83
C ARG A 438 -18.58 -15.43 22.32
N PHE A 439 -18.06 -16.41 21.61
CA PHE A 439 -16.75 -16.36 20.98
C PHE A 439 -16.70 -15.38 19.80
N ASP A 440 -17.80 -15.26 19.05
CA ASP A 440 -17.94 -14.25 18.00
C ASP A 440 -17.89 -12.83 18.59
N CYS A 441 -18.65 -12.60 19.67
CA CYS A 441 -18.66 -11.31 20.36
C CYS A 441 -17.31 -10.95 20.97
N ARG A 442 -16.59 -11.91 21.58
CA ARG A 442 -15.23 -11.68 22.10
C ARG A 442 -14.22 -11.35 21.02
N THR A 443 -14.30 -12.03 19.88
CA THR A 443 -13.44 -11.72 18.72
C THR A 443 -13.74 -10.31 18.21
N LEU A 444 -15.01 -9.93 18.09
CA LEU A 444 -15.40 -8.59 17.66
C LEU A 444 -14.96 -7.51 18.68
N ALA A 445 -15.07 -7.78 19.99
CA ALA A 445 -14.60 -6.88 21.04
C ALA A 445 -13.07 -6.66 20.97
N ALA A 446 -12.30 -7.69 20.65
CA ALA A 446 -10.86 -7.54 20.43
C ALA A 446 -10.55 -6.71 19.17
N GLN A 447 -11.25 -6.96 18.05
CA GLN A 447 -11.11 -6.13 16.85
C GLN A 447 -11.48 -4.67 17.10
N ARG A 448 -12.52 -4.40 17.90
CA ARG A 448 -12.90 -3.04 18.31
C ARG A 448 -11.74 -2.31 18.98
N ALA A 449 -11.11 -2.93 19.99
CA ALA A 449 -10.01 -2.29 20.72
C ALA A 449 -8.80 -1.97 19.80
N ILE A 450 -8.54 -2.82 18.81
CA ILE A 450 -7.49 -2.59 17.81
C ILE A 450 -7.87 -1.42 16.89
N LEU A 451 -9.12 -1.37 16.43
CA LEU A 451 -9.61 -0.29 15.58
C LEU A 451 -9.61 1.05 16.31
N GLU A 452 -10.14 1.09 17.53
CA GLU A 452 -10.16 2.24 18.43
C GLU A 452 -8.74 2.78 18.65
N SER A 453 -7.82 1.91 19.06
CA SER A 453 -6.42 2.32 19.26
C SER A 453 -5.76 2.85 17.98
N TRP A 454 -6.09 2.31 16.81
CA TRP A 454 -5.57 2.83 15.54
C TRP A 454 -6.10 4.23 15.24
N ILE A 455 -7.42 4.46 15.37
CA ILE A 455 -8.04 5.77 15.16
C ILE A 455 -7.44 6.80 16.13
N GLU A 456 -7.37 6.47 17.41
CA GLU A 456 -6.83 7.36 18.45
C GLU A 456 -5.37 7.75 18.17
N GLN A 457 -4.55 6.81 17.70
CA GLN A 457 -3.17 7.08 17.32
C GLN A 457 -3.08 8.04 16.13
N GLN A 458 -3.93 7.87 15.10
CA GLN A 458 -3.96 8.80 13.97
C GLN A 458 -4.39 10.19 14.40
N ALA A 459 -5.45 10.29 15.22
CA ALA A 459 -5.92 11.55 15.79
C ALA A 459 -4.84 12.23 16.64
N ALA A 460 -4.10 11.48 17.46
CA ALA A 460 -2.98 12.01 18.24
C ALA A 460 -1.81 12.53 17.38
N MET A 461 -1.66 12.03 16.16
CA MET A 461 -0.71 12.52 15.15
C MET A 461 -1.28 13.65 14.29
N GLY A 462 -2.52 14.10 14.54
CA GLY A 462 -3.18 15.16 13.77
C GLY A 462 -3.66 14.72 12.39
N THR A 463 -3.83 13.41 12.17
CA THR A 463 -4.29 12.83 10.91
C THR A 463 -5.79 12.56 10.96
N THR A 464 -6.52 13.09 9.97
CA THR A 464 -7.95 12.79 9.80
C THR A 464 -8.13 11.37 9.25
N THR A 465 -9.10 10.64 9.80
CA THR A 465 -9.36 9.24 9.39
C THR A 465 -10.79 9.00 8.92
N LEU A 466 -10.93 8.08 7.98
CA LEU A 466 -12.18 7.42 7.61
C LEU A 466 -12.02 5.90 7.74
N VAL A 467 -13.07 5.22 8.18
CA VAL A 467 -13.17 3.76 8.22
C VAL A 467 -14.41 3.34 7.45
N LEU A 468 -14.22 2.59 6.38
CA LEU A 468 -15.26 2.11 5.48
C LEU A 468 -15.34 0.59 5.61
N GLY A 469 -16.54 0.02 5.72
CA GLY A 469 -16.61 -1.44 5.71
C GLY A 469 -17.91 -2.04 6.20
N ASP A 470 -17.89 -3.37 6.18
CA ASP A 470 -18.85 -4.20 6.91
C ASP A 470 -18.35 -4.40 8.34
N PHE A 471 -18.94 -3.63 9.26
CA PHE A 471 -18.66 -3.72 10.69
C PHE A 471 -19.31 -4.95 11.32
N ASN A 472 -20.24 -5.60 10.61
CA ASN A 472 -21.06 -6.68 11.14
C ASN A 472 -21.79 -6.31 12.46
N ARG A 473 -21.98 -5.01 12.69
CA ARG A 473 -22.48 -4.44 13.95
C ARG A 473 -23.49 -3.35 13.67
N ARG A 474 -24.59 -3.38 14.41
CA ARG A 474 -25.66 -2.37 14.32
C ARG A 474 -25.26 -1.10 15.08
N LEU A 475 -24.38 -0.28 14.51
CA LEU A 475 -23.88 0.94 15.17
C LEU A 475 -24.98 2.00 15.39
N ASN A 476 -26.10 1.90 14.67
CA ASN A 476 -27.27 2.76 14.86
C ASN A 476 -28.20 2.32 16.01
N ALA A 477 -27.99 1.12 16.57
CA ALA A 477 -28.81 0.63 17.66
C ALA A 477 -28.61 1.54 18.89
N THR A 478 -29.63 2.36 19.16
CA THR A 478 -29.82 2.99 20.46
C THR A 478 -30.76 2.10 21.24
N ASP A 479 -30.32 1.49 22.33
CA ASP A 479 -31.20 0.63 23.12
C ASP A 479 -32.47 1.39 23.51
N ASP A 480 -33.61 0.79 23.19
CA ASP A 480 -34.95 1.35 23.33
C ASP A 480 -35.19 1.91 24.76
N THR A 481 -35.34 3.24 24.81
CA THR A 481 -35.93 4.12 25.84
C THR A 481 -35.13 4.80 26.98
N SER A 482 -33.81 4.59 27.21
CA SER A 482 -33.11 5.41 28.27
C SER A 482 -31.58 5.67 28.16
N GLN A 483 -30.95 5.39 27.01
CA GLN A 483 -29.60 5.77 26.52
C GLN A 483 -28.38 5.47 27.42
N PRO A 484 -27.59 4.44 27.05
CA PRO A 484 -26.34 4.74 26.33
C PRO A 484 -26.25 4.10 24.94
N ASN A 485 -25.26 4.56 24.16
CA ASN A 485 -24.90 4.07 22.83
C ASN A 485 -24.50 2.59 22.86
N ASP A 486 -24.65 1.94 21.70
CA ASP A 486 -24.01 0.67 21.39
C ASP A 486 -22.59 0.57 21.95
N ASP A 487 -22.25 -0.48 22.70
CA ASP A 487 -20.93 -0.62 23.34
C ASP A 487 -19.76 -0.51 22.35
N PHE A 488 -19.95 -0.91 21.08
CA PHE A 488 -18.92 -0.75 20.06
C PHE A 488 -18.74 0.73 19.71
N TRP A 489 -19.85 1.40 19.37
CA TRP A 489 -19.83 2.81 18.98
C TRP A 489 -19.45 3.74 20.13
N ARG A 490 -19.90 3.43 21.35
CA ARG A 490 -19.59 4.20 22.55
C ARG A 490 -18.10 4.23 22.80
N ASP A 491 -17.45 3.07 22.75
CA ASP A 491 -16.02 2.97 23.05
C ASP A 491 -15.21 3.57 21.89
N LEU A 492 -15.61 3.34 20.62
CA LEU A 492 -14.96 3.97 19.46
C LEU A 492 -15.05 5.52 19.45
N ASN A 493 -16.08 6.08 20.09
CA ASN A 493 -16.38 7.51 20.08
C ASN A 493 -16.59 8.05 21.50
N ASP A 494 -15.66 7.69 22.40
CA ASP A 494 -15.69 8.07 23.81
C ASP A 494 -15.05 9.46 24.08
N GLY A 495 -14.50 10.08 23.04
CA GLY A 495 -13.83 11.37 23.08
C GLY A 495 -12.32 11.31 23.32
N ALA A 496 -11.72 10.12 23.35
CA ALA A 496 -10.27 9.92 23.40
C ALA A 496 -9.66 9.82 21.99
N PRO A 497 -8.45 10.35 21.76
CA PRO A 497 -7.79 11.36 22.59
C PRO A 497 -8.67 12.62 22.69
N SER A 498 -8.54 13.36 23.80
CA SER A 498 -9.42 14.49 24.13
C SER A 498 -9.70 15.41 22.94
N GLY A 499 -10.95 15.42 22.48
CA GLY A 499 -11.42 16.27 21.38
C GLY A 499 -11.69 15.52 20.07
N LEU A 500 -11.28 14.26 19.95
CA LEU A 500 -11.71 13.41 18.84
C LEU A 500 -13.23 13.21 18.91
N THR A 501 -13.91 13.45 17.80
CA THR A 501 -15.34 13.14 17.64
C THR A 501 -15.53 12.43 16.32
N LEU A 502 -16.11 11.24 16.36
CA LEU A 502 -16.45 10.47 15.17
C LEU A 502 -17.92 10.65 14.79
N GLU A 503 -18.15 10.71 13.50
CA GLU A 503 -19.46 10.60 12.87
C GLU A 503 -19.57 9.27 12.11
N LYS A 504 -20.80 8.86 11.81
CA LYS A 504 -21.06 7.64 11.04
C LYS A 504 -22.29 7.75 10.18
N GLY A 505 -22.32 7.00 9.10
CA GLY A 505 -23.52 6.77 8.30
C GLY A 505 -23.45 5.48 7.49
N PRO A 506 -24.58 5.03 6.90
CA PRO A 506 -25.86 5.72 6.89
C PRO A 506 -26.59 5.64 8.24
N GLY A 507 -27.33 6.70 8.58
CA GLY A 507 -28.16 6.75 9.79
C GLY A 507 -29.53 6.07 9.60
N GLY A 508 -30.18 5.73 10.72
CA GLY A 508 -31.54 5.16 10.71
C GLY A 508 -31.59 3.67 10.35
N ILE A 509 -32.72 3.27 9.76
CA ILE A 509 -33.00 1.90 9.34
C ILE A 509 -32.74 1.74 7.83
N ASP A 510 -32.24 0.58 7.42
CA ASP A 510 -32.03 0.22 6.03
C ASP A 510 -33.36 0.10 5.30
N THR A 511 -33.70 1.20 4.61
CA THR A 511 -34.71 1.44 3.57
C THR A 511 -34.56 0.73 2.25
N VAL A 512 -33.31 0.54 1.86
CA VAL A 512 -32.90 0.62 0.46
C VAL A 512 -32.49 -0.75 -0.03
N CYS A 513 -31.76 -1.48 0.79
CA CYS A 513 -31.28 -2.79 0.40
C CYS A 513 -32.40 -3.82 0.50
N TRP A 514 -32.71 -4.47 -0.63
CA TRP A 514 -33.69 -5.56 -0.72
C TRP A 514 -35.03 -5.23 -0.03
N PRO A 515 -35.81 -4.23 -0.51
CA PRO A 515 -36.93 -3.67 0.24
C PRO A 515 -38.18 -4.58 0.34
N ASN A 516 -38.28 -5.67 -0.44
CA ASN A 516 -39.49 -6.51 -0.54
C ASN A 516 -39.29 -7.95 0.00
N HIS A 517 -38.79 -8.13 1.23
CA HIS A 517 -38.53 -9.48 1.78
C HIS A 517 -38.89 -9.66 3.26
N SER A 518 -39.39 -10.85 3.61
CA SER A 518 -39.98 -11.17 4.94
C SER A 518 -38.98 -11.34 6.10
N ASN A 519 -37.67 -11.51 5.83
CA ASN A 519 -36.62 -11.71 6.85
C ASN A 519 -35.59 -10.57 6.84
N ARG A 520 -36.00 -9.34 6.52
CA ARG A 520 -35.10 -8.19 6.31
C ARG A 520 -34.34 -7.85 7.60
N PHE A 521 -33.06 -7.53 7.50
CA PHE A 521 -32.35 -6.80 8.55
C PHE A 521 -32.62 -5.31 8.34
N GLU A 522 -33.37 -4.72 9.24
CA GLU A 522 -33.75 -3.30 9.17
C GLU A 522 -32.62 -2.39 9.64
N ASP A 523 -31.57 -2.91 10.28
CA ASP A 523 -30.45 -2.13 10.78
C ASP A 523 -29.25 -2.20 9.83
N HIS A 524 -28.56 -1.07 9.66
CA HIS A 524 -27.30 -1.01 8.93
C HIS A 524 -26.18 -1.72 9.68
N ILE A 525 -25.33 -2.43 8.93
CA ILE A 525 -24.06 -3.02 9.41
C ILE A 525 -22.84 -2.59 8.59
N ASP A 526 -23.06 -2.08 7.38
CA ASP A 526 -22.04 -1.43 6.57
C ASP A 526 -22.07 0.08 6.82
N PHE A 527 -20.91 0.66 7.14
CA PHE A 527 -20.80 2.06 7.52
C PHE A 527 -19.60 2.75 6.88
N VAL A 528 -19.73 4.06 6.76
CA VAL A 528 -18.61 5.02 6.70
C VAL A 528 -18.58 5.70 8.06
N VAL A 529 -17.49 5.50 8.80
CA VAL A 529 -17.18 6.18 10.07
C VAL A 529 -16.05 7.16 9.79
N TYR A 530 -16.15 8.40 10.25
CA TYR A 530 -15.15 9.42 9.94
C TYR A 530 -14.95 10.39 11.10
N ASP A 531 -13.75 10.95 11.21
CA ASP A 531 -13.47 12.06 12.10
C ASP A 531 -14.27 13.30 11.65
N SER A 532 -14.99 13.93 12.57
CA SER A 532 -15.74 15.17 12.34
C SER A 532 -14.90 16.30 11.75
N GLY A 533 -13.58 16.33 12.01
CA GLY A 533 -12.64 17.29 11.40
C GLY A 533 -12.54 17.18 9.88
N LEU A 534 -13.00 16.06 9.28
CA LEU A 534 -13.09 15.92 7.83
C LEU A 534 -14.00 17.00 7.20
N ALA A 535 -14.98 17.52 7.93
CA ALA A 535 -15.86 18.59 7.47
C ALA A 535 -15.14 19.94 7.32
N ASP A 536 -13.96 20.10 7.94
CA ASP A 536 -13.11 21.28 7.74
C ASP A 536 -12.32 21.19 6.42
N LEU A 537 -12.14 19.98 5.88
CA LEU A 537 -11.41 19.73 4.64
C LEU A 537 -12.32 19.74 3.42
N ALA A 538 -13.54 19.22 3.54
CA ALA A 538 -14.48 19.10 2.43
C ALA A 538 -15.95 19.23 2.85
N ALA A 539 -16.78 19.72 1.94
CA ALA A 539 -18.23 19.61 2.01
C ALA A 539 -18.67 18.15 1.85
N LEU A 540 -19.34 17.63 2.87
CA LEU A 540 -19.71 16.22 2.98
C LEU A 540 -21.16 15.97 2.54
N GLY A 541 -21.37 15.05 1.59
CA GLY A 541 -22.68 14.61 1.12
C GLY A 541 -23.41 13.63 2.06
N GLY A 542 -22.78 13.27 3.19
CA GLY A 542 -23.24 12.25 4.12
C GLY A 542 -23.17 10.82 3.54
N PRO A 543 -22.91 9.78 4.34
CA PRO A 543 -22.93 8.40 3.83
C PRO A 543 -24.35 7.90 3.55
N GLN A 544 -24.54 7.24 2.40
CA GLN A 544 -25.85 6.77 1.93
C GLN A 544 -25.77 5.35 1.37
N LYS A 545 -26.78 4.53 1.69
CA LYS A 545 -26.95 3.18 1.12
C LYS A 545 -27.48 3.30 -0.31
N VAL A 546 -26.93 2.53 -1.25
CA VAL A 546 -27.30 2.56 -2.67
C VAL A 546 -27.97 1.26 -3.08
N SER A 547 -29.20 1.32 -3.60
CA SER A 547 -29.86 0.14 -4.18
C SER A 547 -29.23 -0.21 -5.53
N MET A 548 -29.03 -1.50 -5.76
CA MET A 548 -28.54 -2.03 -7.04
C MET A 548 -29.62 -2.02 -8.14
N GLY A 549 -30.90 -1.82 -7.78
CA GLY A 549 -31.99 -1.68 -8.75
C GLY A 549 -32.44 -2.98 -9.43
N PHE A 550 -31.99 -4.14 -8.94
CA PHE A 550 -32.30 -5.45 -9.52
C PHE A 550 -33.46 -6.19 -8.85
N GLU A 551 -34.10 -5.57 -7.85
CA GLU A 551 -35.07 -6.23 -6.96
C GLU A 551 -36.38 -6.60 -7.66
N GLY A 552 -36.68 -5.95 -8.80
CA GLY A 552 -37.84 -6.26 -9.65
C GLY A 552 -37.56 -7.26 -10.78
N ASP A 553 -36.32 -7.69 -10.98
CA ASP A 553 -35.97 -8.61 -12.08
C ASP A 553 -36.41 -10.05 -11.75
N PRO A 554 -37.21 -10.71 -12.61
CA PRO A 554 -37.64 -12.10 -12.40
C PRO A 554 -36.49 -13.09 -12.17
N ARG A 555 -35.29 -12.80 -12.66
CA ARG A 555 -34.07 -13.61 -12.45
C ARG A 555 -33.66 -13.68 -10.98
N TYR A 556 -33.89 -12.61 -10.22
CA TYR A 556 -33.49 -12.49 -8.82
C TYR A 556 -34.65 -12.55 -7.83
N ALA A 557 -35.88 -12.35 -8.32
CA ALA A 557 -37.10 -12.38 -7.53
C ALA A 557 -37.35 -13.68 -6.74
N ALA A 558 -36.67 -14.79 -7.09
CA ALA A 558 -36.82 -16.11 -6.47
C ALA A 558 -35.53 -16.73 -5.89
N GLN A 559 -34.38 -16.02 -5.93
CA GLN A 559 -33.06 -16.59 -5.60
C GLN A 559 -32.42 -16.04 -4.31
N ASP A 560 -33.23 -15.64 -3.32
CA ASP A 560 -32.80 -15.19 -1.97
C ASP A 560 -31.50 -14.36 -1.95
N ARG A 561 -31.56 -13.02 -2.08
CA ARG A 561 -30.55 -11.98 -1.72
C ARG A 561 -29.10 -12.11 -2.24
N GLN A 562 -28.53 -13.29 -2.17
CA GLN A 562 -27.13 -13.67 -2.22
C GLN A 562 -26.53 -13.65 -3.61
N ARG A 563 -27.34 -13.77 -4.68
CA ARG A 563 -26.77 -13.90 -6.03
C ARG A 563 -26.06 -12.63 -6.51
N MET A 564 -26.62 -11.45 -6.24
CA MET A 564 -25.93 -10.18 -6.57
C MET A 564 -24.97 -9.81 -5.44
N SER A 565 -25.52 -9.49 -4.28
CA SER A 565 -24.85 -9.42 -2.99
C SER A 565 -25.95 -9.29 -1.95
N ASP A 566 -25.84 -9.97 -0.81
CA ASP A 566 -26.76 -9.76 0.31
C ASP A 566 -26.54 -8.42 1.02
N HIS A 567 -25.51 -7.66 0.64
CA HIS A 567 -25.25 -6.29 1.07
C HIS A 567 -25.38 -5.31 -0.11
N CYS A 568 -25.84 -4.10 0.22
CA CYS A 568 -25.80 -2.98 -0.71
C CYS A 568 -24.63 -2.04 -0.37
N PRO A 569 -24.01 -1.41 -1.36
CA PRO A 569 -22.94 -0.45 -1.12
C PRO A 569 -23.40 0.73 -0.27
N VAL A 570 -22.48 1.29 0.49
CA VAL A 570 -22.60 2.63 1.08
C VAL A 570 -21.62 3.54 0.35
N GLU A 571 -22.07 4.70 -0.10
CA GLU A 571 -21.22 5.72 -0.72
C GLU A 571 -21.27 7.04 0.05
N MET A 572 -20.22 7.84 -0.10
CA MET A 572 -20.15 9.20 0.41
C MET A 572 -19.42 10.08 -0.59
N LYS A 573 -19.98 11.26 -0.85
CA LYS A 573 -19.35 12.29 -1.70
C LYS A 573 -18.72 13.35 -0.83
N MET A 574 -17.54 13.79 -1.22
CA MET A 574 -16.80 14.88 -0.63
C MET A 574 -16.51 15.89 -1.73
N GLN A 575 -16.59 17.18 -1.44
CA GLN A 575 -16.25 18.25 -2.39
C GLN A 575 -15.50 19.37 -1.69
N TRP A 576 -14.47 19.93 -2.32
CA TRP A 576 -13.69 21.04 -1.78
C TRP A 576 -13.40 22.08 -2.86
N GLU A 577 -12.96 23.27 -2.44
CA GLU A 577 -12.68 24.39 -3.35
C GLU A 577 -11.24 24.44 -3.81
#